data_AF-A0A3M1TZH4-F1
#
_entry.id   AF-A0A3M1TZH4-F1
#
_cell.length_a   1.000
_cell.length_b   1.000
_cell.length_c   1.000
_cell.angle_alpha   90.00
_cell.angle_beta   90.00
_cell.angle_gamma   90.00
#
_symmetry.space_group_name_H-M   'P 1'
#
loop_
_entity.id
_entity.type
_entity.pdbx_description
1 polymer ?
#
loop_
_entity_poly.entity_id
_entity_poly.type
_entity_poly.pdbx_seq_one_letter_code
_entity_poly.pdbx_strand_id
1 'polypeptide(L)'
;MLNNDTVGSSSNKNGQSDPTRVRVFSEESEEHQSRELARFIEWITREKVPHSGVRLGPMDTRETSDWFGIKLVFRRDRFGRGGDHTPFANAGFAAVRFIEVYEEYTRQHTEEDLPEHMDFEYLANVTRMNLVAMAALANAGPQPRNVRIDRRQGHDTHLTWEGDEGVPYVVYWRETTSPVWQGAFEVGAVSEYTVKKINKDDYLFAVGAVGGIPVPAQ
;
A
#
# COMPACT_ATOMS: atom_id res chain seq x y z
N MET A 1 11.54 -0.24 -2.48
CA MET A 1 11.62 0.12 -3.92
C MET A 1 10.21 0.36 -4.44
N LEU A 2 9.97 1.52 -5.07
CA LEU A 2 8.69 1.88 -5.68
C LEU A 2 8.86 1.86 -7.20
N ASN A 3 8.50 0.74 -7.84
CA ASN A 3 8.57 0.62 -9.29
C ASN A 3 7.34 1.27 -9.93
N ASN A 4 7.52 2.19 -10.87
CA ASN A 4 6.42 2.77 -11.63
C ASN A 4 6.56 2.32 -13.07
N ASP A 5 5.62 1.52 -13.54
CA ASP A 5 5.68 0.91 -14.87
C ASP A 5 4.32 1.08 -15.54
N THR A 6 4.28 1.81 -16.65
CA THR A 6 3.05 2.20 -17.37
C THR A 6 2.02 2.86 -16.43
N VAL A 7 2.30 4.11 -16.03
CA VAL A 7 1.46 4.91 -15.11
C VAL A 7 0.94 6.19 -15.77
N GLY A 8 0.92 6.20 -17.10
CA GLY A 8 0.61 7.37 -17.92
C GLY A 8 -0.80 7.38 -18.51
N SER A 9 -1.57 6.30 -18.36
CA SER A 9 -2.92 6.22 -18.92
C SER A 9 -3.94 5.72 -17.90
N SER A 10 -5.14 6.29 -17.96
CA SER A 10 -6.31 5.86 -17.18
C SER A 10 -7.28 4.99 -18.00
N SER A 11 -6.98 4.73 -19.27
CA SER A 11 -7.87 4.00 -20.19
C SER A 11 -7.10 3.28 -21.28
N ASN A 12 -7.77 2.34 -21.97
CA ASN A 12 -7.19 1.63 -23.10
C ASN A 12 -8.08 1.68 -24.36
N LYS A 13 -7.53 1.31 -25.52
CA LYS A 13 -8.20 1.24 -26.83
C LYS A 13 -9.34 0.22 -26.86
N ASN A 14 -9.45 -0.66 -25.86
CA ASN A 14 -10.57 -1.57 -25.68
C ASN A 14 -11.77 -0.93 -24.94
N GLY A 15 -11.72 0.38 -24.67
CA GLY A 15 -12.82 1.14 -24.07
C GLY A 15 -12.95 0.98 -22.55
N GLN A 16 -11.95 0.39 -21.89
CA GLN A 16 -11.93 0.26 -20.44
C GLN A 16 -11.23 1.48 -19.83
N SER A 17 -11.74 1.96 -18.69
CA SER A 17 -11.19 3.12 -18.00
C SER A 17 -11.33 3.01 -16.48
N ASP A 18 -10.29 3.44 -15.77
CA ASP A 18 -10.30 3.63 -14.32
C ASP A 18 -9.37 4.81 -13.97
N PRO A 19 -9.91 6.05 -13.98
CA PRO A 19 -9.12 7.25 -13.69
C PRO A 19 -8.95 7.49 -12.18
N THR A 20 -9.60 6.69 -11.34
CA THR A 20 -9.65 6.91 -9.90
C THR A 20 -8.66 6.05 -9.14
N ARG A 21 -8.02 5.05 -9.77
CA ARG A 21 -7.11 4.13 -9.06
C ARG A 21 -5.87 3.76 -9.86
N VAL A 22 -4.81 3.43 -9.14
CA VAL A 22 -3.61 2.74 -9.65
C VAL A 22 -3.50 1.34 -9.04
N ARG A 23 -3.04 0.35 -9.81
CA ARG A 23 -2.76 -0.98 -9.25
C ARG A 23 -1.40 -0.96 -8.55
N VAL A 24 -1.32 -1.62 -7.40
CA VAL A 24 -0.06 -1.87 -6.70
C VAL A 24 0.12 -3.38 -6.51
N PHE A 25 1.07 -3.95 -7.23
CA PHE A 25 1.46 -5.35 -7.09
C PHE A 25 2.40 -5.55 -5.91
N SER A 26 2.13 -6.60 -5.14
CA SER A 26 2.92 -7.00 -3.98
C SER A 26 2.75 -8.50 -3.68
N GLU A 27 3.86 -9.22 -3.54
CA GLU A 27 3.85 -10.62 -3.08
C GLU A 27 3.94 -10.74 -1.55
N GLU A 28 3.47 -11.87 -1.04
CA GLU A 28 3.76 -12.30 0.33
C GLU A 28 5.15 -12.91 0.35
N SER A 29 5.93 -12.64 1.39
CA SER A 29 7.26 -13.24 1.55
C SER A 29 7.68 -13.21 3.00
N GLU A 30 8.47 -14.20 3.42
CA GLU A 30 9.14 -14.20 4.72
C GLU A 30 10.45 -13.40 4.69
N GLU A 31 11.02 -13.17 3.49
CA GLU A 31 12.32 -12.52 3.31
C GLU A 31 12.22 -11.00 3.18
N HIS A 32 11.05 -10.48 2.82
CA HIS A 32 10.83 -9.05 2.59
C HIS A 32 9.38 -8.64 2.82
N GLN A 33 9.16 -7.35 3.07
CA GLN A 33 7.86 -6.80 3.49
C GLN A 33 7.10 -6.10 2.35
N SER A 34 7.13 -6.64 1.13
CA SER A 34 6.50 -5.98 -0.03
C SER A 34 5.00 -5.79 0.15
N ARG A 35 4.30 -6.77 0.74
CA ARG A 35 2.86 -6.66 1.00
C ARG A 35 2.53 -5.63 2.06
N GLU A 36 3.31 -5.57 3.13
CA GLU A 36 3.12 -4.57 4.18
C GLU A 36 3.47 -3.17 3.69
N LEU A 37 4.46 -3.03 2.82
CA LEU A 37 4.73 -1.77 2.12
C LEU A 37 3.51 -1.33 1.30
N ALA A 38 2.90 -2.22 0.52
CA ALA A 38 1.73 -1.87 -0.28
C ALA A 38 0.52 -1.47 0.59
N ARG A 39 0.26 -2.19 1.68
CA ARG A 39 -0.79 -1.85 2.67
C ARG A 39 -0.51 -0.52 3.36
N PHE A 40 0.75 -0.27 3.71
CA PHE A 40 1.16 0.99 4.33
C PHE A 40 0.96 2.17 3.38
N ILE A 41 1.36 2.03 2.11
CA ILE A 41 1.14 3.06 1.09
C ILE A 41 -0.35 3.34 0.94
N GLU A 42 -1.18 2.29 0.81
CA GLU A 42 -2.64 2.44 0.75
C GLU A 42 -3.16 3.21 1.98
N TRP A 43 -2.75 2.82 3.18
CA TRP A 43 -3.18 3.46 4.42
C TRP A 43 -2.83 4.96 4.48
N ILE A 44 -1.57 5.32 4.19
CA ILE A 44 -1.12 6.71 4.32
C ILE A 44 -1.62 7.62 3.19
N THR A 45 -2.07 7.04 2.07
CA THR A 45 -2.55 7.78 0.90
C THR A 45 -4.07 7.83 0.78
N ARG A 46 -4.79 6.92 1.45
CA ARG A 46 -6.25 6.89 1.53
C ARG A 46 -6.78 8.28 1.87
N GLU A 47 -7.69 8.76 1.02
CA GLU A 47 -8.37 10.04 1.20
C GLU A 47 -7.43 11.27 1.29
N LYS A 48 -6.25 11.22 0.64
CA LYS A 48 -5.29 12.33 0.63
C LYS A 48 -4.98 12.93 -0.73
N VAL A 49 -5.27 12.22 -1.81
CA VAL A 49 -5.05 12.71 -3.17
C VAL A 49 -6.41 12.97 -3.81
N PRO A 50 -6.84 14.24 -3.92
CA PRO A 50 -8.10 14.57 -4.55
C PRO A 50 -8.09 14.12 -6.02
N HIS A 51 -9.24 13.64 -6.49
CA HIS A 51 -9.44 13.38 -7.91
C HIS A 51 -10.61 14.24 -8.41
N SER A 52 -10.33 15.13 -9.36
CA SER A 52 -11.30 16.02 -9.99
C SER A 52 -11.97 15.36 -11.20
N GLY A 53 -12.54 14.17 -11.03
CA GLY A 53 -13.10 13.38 -12.14
C GLY A 53 -14.63 13.40 -12.23
N VAL A 54 -15.15 13.96 -13.32
CA VAL A 54 -16.57 13.83 -13.74
C VAL A 54 -16.87 12.38 -14.12
N ARG A 55 -18.04 11.90 -13.68
CA ARG A 55 -18.58 10.53 -13.90
C ARG A 55 -18.67 10.18 -15.39
N LEU A 56 -18.03 9.09 -15.81
CA LEU A 56 -18.34 8.43 -17.09
C LEU A 56 -18.80 6.97 -16.83
N GLY A 57 -20.12 6.76 -16.92
CA GLY A 57 -20.70 5.47 -17.28
C GLY A 57 -21.11 4.51 -16.15
N PRO A 58 -22.26 3.82 -16.26
CA PRO A 58 -22.77 2.88 -15.26
C PRO A 58 -22.25 1.47 -15.56
N MET A 59 -21.09 1.08 -15.01
CA MET A 59 -20.67 -0.33 -15.07
C MET A 59 -19.70 -0.75 -13.95
N ASP A 60 -19.79 -0.15 -12.77
CA ASP A 60 -19.43 -0.84 -11.53
C ASP A 60 -20.14 -0.10 -10.39
N THR A 61 -21.03 -0.77 -9.67
CA THR A 61 -21.82 -0.20 -8.57
C THR A 61 -21.00 -0.01 -7.29
N ARG A 62 -19.70 0.28 -7.41
CA ARG A 62 -18.79 0.55 -6.31
C ARG A 62 -18.40 2.02 -6.32
N GLU A 63 -19.16 2.77 -5.54
CA GLU A 63 -18.82 4.02 -4.85
C GLU A 63 -17.89 4.98 -5.58
N THR A 64 -18.48 6.06 -6.08
CA THR A 64 -17.77 7.26 -6.49
C THR A 64 -16.97 7.80 -5.31
N SER A 65 -15.64 7.68 -5.38
CA SER A 65 -14.74 8.30 -4.42
C SER A 65 -14.24 9.63 -4.99
N ASP A 66 -14.27 10.68 -4.18
CA ASP A 66 -13.65 11.97 -4.48
C ASP A 66 -12.11 11.92 -4.42
N TRP A 67 -11.55 10.73 -4.17
CA TRP A 67 -10.15 10.48 -3.91
C TRP A 67 -9.56 9.49 -4.91
N PHE A 68 -8.34 9.78 -5.37
CA PHE A 68 -7.54 8.80 -6.07
C PHE A 68 -7.08 7.71 -5.09
N GLY A 69 -7.15 6.45 -5.48
CA GLY A 69 -6.92 5.31 -4.61
C GLY A 69 -5.96 4.27 -5.18
N ILE A 70 -5.76 3.21 -4.39
CA ILE A 70 -4.91 2.07 -4.75
C ILE A 70 -5.75 0.81 -4.86
N LYS A 71 -5.60 0.09 -5.96
CA LYS A 71 -6.09 -1.26 -6.15
C LYS A 71 -4.97 -2.25 -5.83
N LEU A 72 -4.97 -2.80 -4.62
CA LEU A 72 -3.99 -3.80 -4.22
C LEU A 72 -4.13 -5.08 -5.04
N VAL A 73 -3.00 -5.59 -5.53
CA VAL A 73 -2.91 -6.89 -6.21
C VAL A 73 -1.88 -7.75 -5.48
N PHE A 74 -2.36 -8.79 -4.81
CA PHE A 74 -1.55 -9.69 -3.98
C PHE A 74 -0.83 -10.76 -4.78
N ARG A 75 -0.11 -10.31 -5.80
CA ARG A 75 0.78 -11.09 -6.63
C ARG A 75 2.05 -10.29 -6.83
N ARG A 76 3.14 -10.99 -7.10
CA ARG A 76 4.41 -10.37 -7.46
C ARG A 76 4.27 -9.44 -8.66
N ASP A 77 3.69 -9.94 -9.74
CA ASP A 77 3.49 -9.20 -10.98
C ASP A 77 2.32 -9.78 -11.80
N ARG A 78 2.02 -9.16 -12.94
CA ARG A 78 1.12 -9.66 -13.98
C ARG A 78 1.75 -10.85 -14.74
N PHE A 79 0.90 -11.73 -15.30
CA PHE A 79 1.33 -12.97 -15.93
C PHE A 79 2.28 -12.75 -17.11
N GLY A 80 3.33 -13.58 -17.19
CA GLY A 80 4.30 -13.56 -18.30
C GLY A 80 5.17 -12.31 -18.34
N ARG A 81 5.23 -11.54 -17.26
CA ARG A 81 5.99 -10.29 -17.16
C ARG A 81 6.79 -10.26 -15.86
N GLY A 82 7.76 -9.35 -15.85
CA GLY A 82 8.49 -8.92 -14.68
C GLY A 82 8.64 -7.39 -14.71
N GLY A 83 9.34 -6.85 -13.73
CA GLY A 83 9.74 -5.44 -13.72
C GLY A 83 10.84 -5.22 -12.69
N ASP A 84 11.36 -3.99 -12.60
CA ASP A 84 12.55 -3.68 -11.81
C ASP A 84 12.40 -3.96 -10.31
N HIS A 85 11.18 -4.04 -9.78
CA HIS A 85 10.94 -4.48 -8.39
C HIS A 85 11.36 -5.93 -8.10
N THR A 86 11.35 -6.80 -9.12
CA THR A 86 11.63 -8.24 -8.99
C THR A 86 13.01 -8.51 -8.40
N PRO A 87 14.13 -8.00 -8.96
CA PRO A 87 15.46 -8.23 -8.39
C PRO A 87 15.63 -7.65 -6.98
N PHE A 88 14.96 -6.54 -6.64
CA PHE A 88 14.99 -5.98 -5.28
C PHE A 88 14.29 -6.90 -4.28
N ALA A 89 13.11 -7.42 -4.63
CA ALA A 89 12.39 -8.39 -3.81
C ALA A 89 13.23 -9.66 -3.58
N ASN A 90 13.86 -10.19 -4.63
CA ASN A 90 14.77 -11.35 -4.52
C ASN A 90 16.01 -11.09 -3.64
N ALA A 91 16.37 -9.83 -3.42
CA ALA A 91 17.46 -9.44 -2.54
C ALA A 91 17.00 -9.09 -1.11
N GLY A 92 15.73 -9.37 -0.76
CA GLY A 92 15.17 -9.12 0.57
C GLY A 92 14.64 -7.70 0.80
N PHE A 93 14.61 -6.84 -0.23
CA PHE A 93 14.05 -5.50 -0.10
C PHE A 93 12.54 -5.49 -0.31
N ALA A 94 11.81 -4.73 0.51
CA ALA A 94 10.42 -4.42 0.24
C ALA A 94 10.31 -3.67 -1.11
N ALA A 95 9.59 -4.24 -2.07
CA ALA A 95 9.49 -3.75 -3.43
C ALA A 95 8.08 -3.96 -3.99
N VAL A 96 7.50 -2.89 -4.54
CA VAL A 96 6.14 -2.88 -5.10
C VAL A 96 6.14 -2.30 -6.51
N ARG A 97 5.12 -2.62 -7.31
CA ARG A 97 4.95 -2.07 -8.66
C ARG A 97 3.61 -1.34 -8.78
N PHE A 98 3.69 -0.04 -9.07
CA PHE A 98 2.60 0.81 -9.53
C PHE A 98 2.42 0.64 -11.03
N ILE A 99 1.18 0.42 -11.43
CA ILE A 99 0.80 0.24 -12.84
C ILE A 99 -0.66 0.61 -13.04
N GLU A 100 -0.98 1.16 -14.22
CA GLU A 100 -2.35 1.46 -14.63
C GLU A 100 -3.30 0.26 -14.47
N VAL A 101 -4.58 0.51 -14.18
CA VAL A 101 -5.57 -0.56 -13.91
C VAL A 101 -5.90 -1.33 -15.18
N TYR A 102 -6.13 -0.60 -16.26
CA TYR A 102 -6.34 -1.13 -17.60
C TYR A 102 -5.19 -0.68 -18.46
N GLU A 103 -4.36 -1.64 -18.85
CA GLU A 103 -3.13 -1.33 -19.57
C GLU A 103 -3.38 -1.03 -21.05
N GLU A 104 -2.69 -0.01 -21.54
CA GLU A 104 -2.73 0.43 -22.94
C GLU A 104 -1.47 -0.04 -23.68
N TYR A 105 -1.53 -1.25 -24.23
CA TYR A 105 -0.38 -1.88 -24.87
C TYR A 105 -0.10 -1.45 -26.30
N THR A 106 -1.09 -0.87 -26.99
CA THR A 106 -1.02 -0.73 -28.46
C THR A 106 -0.07 0.36 -28.91
N ARG A 107 0.28 1.29 -28.01
CA ARG A 107 1.22 2.40 -28.25
C ARG A 107 2.62 2.11 -27.71
N GLN A 108 2.72 1.24 -26.71
CA GLN A 108 3.98 0.93 -26.04
C GLN A 108 5.01 0.41 -27.03
N HIS A 109 6.23 0.96 -26.98
CA HIS A 109 7.34 0.57 -27.85
C HIS A 109 7.06 0.78 -29.35
N THR A 110 6.22 1.76 -29.68
CA THR A 110 5.96 2.20 -31.06
C THR A 110 6.28 3.69 -31.20
N GLU A 111 6.24 4.21 -32.44
CA GLU A 111 6.32 5.65 -32.68
C GLU A 111 5.11 6.44 -32.16
N GLU A 112 4.00 5.76 -31.83
CA GLU A 112 2.83 6.36 -31.18
C GLU A 112 3.02 6.52 -29.66
N ASP A 113 4.17 6.17 -29.08
CA ASP A 113 4.45 6.39 -27.64
C ASP A 113 4.77 7.88 -27.37
N LEU A 114 3.72 8.71 -27.46
CA LEU A 114 3.83 10.17 -27.51
C LEU A 114 3.11 10.86 -26.32
N PRO A 115 3.60 12.04 -25.89
CA PRO A 115 2.98 12.81 -24.80
C PRO A 115 1.50 13.16 -25.01
N GLU A 116 1.03 13.27 -26.25
CA GLU A 116 -0.37 13.55 -26.59
C GLU A 116 -1.35 12.42 -26.18
N HIS A 117 -0.82 11.25 -25.83
CA HIS A 117 -1.59 10.09 -25.40
C HIS A 117 -1.55 9.87 -23.88
N MET A 118 -0.87 10.76 -23.16
CA MET A 118 -0.77 10.74 -21.70
C MET A 118 -2.00 11.37 -21.05
N ASP A 119 -2.48 10.71 -19.99
CA ASP A 119 -3.36 11.32 -19.00
C ASP A 119 -2.50 11.95 -17.90
N PHE A 120 -2.22 13.25 -18.06
CA PHE A 120 -1.38 13.99 -17.11
C PHE A 120 -2.04 14.19 -15.74
N GLU A 121 -3.36 14.17 -15.64
CA GLU A 121 -4.04 14.24 -14.34
C GLU A 121 -3.86 12.94 -13.57
N TYR A 122 -4.07 11.80 -14.24
CA TYR A 122 -3.80 10.48 -13.70
C TYR A 122 -2.34 10.33 -13.26
N LEU A 123 -1.39 10.66 -14.15
CA LEU A 123 0.04 10.62 -13.85
C LEU A 123 0.40 11.50 -12.65
N ALA A 124 -0.17 12.71 -12.56
CA ALA A 124 0.05 13.61 -11.43
C ALA A 124 -0.46 12.99 -10.11
N ASN A 125 -1.60 12.29 -10.13
CA ASN A 125 -2.12 11.60 -8.96
C ASN A 125 -1.25 10.41 -8.55
N VAL A 126 -0.79 9.58 -9.48
CA VAL A 126 0.19 8.52 -9.19
C VAL A 126 1.49 9.10 -8.61
N THR A 127 1.93 10.24 -9.14
CA THR A 127 3.12 10.96 -8.64
C THR A 127 2.91 11.44 -7.20
N ARG A 128 1.74 12.00 -6.87
CA ARG A 128 1.39 12.39 -5.49
C ARG A 128 1.41 11.18 -4.54
N MET A 129 0.90 10.03 -4.97
CA MET A 129 0.95 8.79 -4.17
C MET A 129 2.38 8.37 -3.85
N ASN A 130 3.25 8.36 -4.86
CA ASN A 130 4.67 8.08 -4.67
C ASN A 130 5.33 9.09 -3.72
N LEU A 131 5.01 10.39 -3.86
CA LEU A 131 5.58 11.43 -3.00
C LEU A 131 5.18 11.24 -1.53
N VAL A 132 3.91 10.96 -1.24
CA VAL A 132 3.43 10.68 0.12
C VAL A 132 4.16 9.45 0.70
N ALA A 133 4.29 8.39 -0.09
CA ALA A 133 5.01 7.18 0.32
C ALA A 133 6.48 7.44 0.61
N MET A 134 7.19 8.13 -0.29
CA MET A 134 8.59 8.47 -0.10
C MET A 134 8.78 9.38 1.11
N ALA A 135 7.93 10.39 1.29
CA ALA A 135 8.02 11.30 2.44
C ALA A 135 7.79 10.56 3.77
N ALA A 136 6.84 9.62 3.83
CA ALA A 136 6.63 8.81 5.02
C ALA A 136 7.86 7.95 5.33
N LEU A 137 8.34 7.17 4.34
CA LEU A 137 9.47 6.26 4.51
C LEU A 137 10.78 6.98 4.83
N ALA A 138 11.02 8.16 4.24
CA ALA A 138 12.22 8.95 4.50
C ALA A 138 12.25 9.54 5.92
N ASN A 139 11.09 9.78 6.52
CA ASN A 139 10.96 10.27 7.89
C ASN A 139 10.69 9.13 8.90
N ALA A 140 10.75 7.87 8.46
CA ALA A 140 10.47 6.73 9.31
C ALA A 140 11.54 6.56 10.39
N GLY A 141 11.10 6.26 11.62
CA GLY A 141 11.99 5.72 12.64
C GLY A 141 12.48 4.31 12.30
N PRO A 142 13.49 3.79 13.01
CA PRO A 142 13.94 2.41 12.85
C PRO A 142 12.80 1.43 13.15
N GLN A 143 12.75 0.35 12.38
CA GLN A 143 11.66 -0.61 12.46
C GLN A 143 11.70 -1.38 13.80
N PRO A 144 10.55 -1.62 14.45
CA PRO A 144 10.51 -2.48 15.63
C PRO A 144 10.85 -3.92 15.25
N ARG A 145 11.43 -4.65 16.20
CA ARG A 145 11.80 -6.06 16.09
C ARG A 145 10.95 -6.90 17.02
N ASN A 146 10.86 -8.21 16.75
CA ASN A 146 10.22 -9.18 17.64
C ASN A 146 8.81 -8.76 18.09
N VAL A 147 8.00 -8.22 17.18
CA VAL A 147 6.61 -7.84 17.47
C VAL A 147 5.78 -9.08 17.78
N ARG A 148 5.22 -9.14 18.98
CA ARG A 148 4.53 -10.32 19.52
C ARG A 148 3.18 -9.98 20.10
N ILE A 149 2.21 -10.88 19.91
CA ILE A 149 0.92 -10.85 20.59
C ILE A 149 0.98 -11.76 21.82
N ASP A 150 0.47 -11.26 22.96
CA ASP A 150 0.23 -12.08 24.13
C ASP A 150 -0.88 -13.11 23.86
N ARG A 151 -0.54 -14.39 24.03
CA ARG A 151 -1.42 -15.53 23.75
C ARG A 151 -2.34 -15.89 24.91
N ARG A 152 -2.25 -15.20 26.05
CA ARG A 152 -3.19 -15.40 27.16
C ARG A 152 -4.62 -15.07 26.74
N GLN A 153 -5.58 -15.85 27.22
CA GLN A 153 -7.00 -15.64 26.95
C GLN A 153 -7.49 -14.35 27.61
N GLY A 154 -8.27 -13.56 26.89
CA GLY A 154 -8.76 -12.26 27.36
C GLY A 154 -9.44 -11.46 26.26
N HIS A 155 -10.18 -10.43 26.67
CA HIS A 155 -10.93 -9.53 25.77
C HIS A 155 -10.11 -8.35 25.24
N ASP A 156 -8.91 -8.16 25.80
CA ASP A 156 -7.94 -7.17 25.36
C ASP A 156 -6.81 -7.88 24.60
N THR A 157 -6.19 -7.17 23.67
CA THR A 157 -5.00 -7.65 22.95
C THR A 157 -3.78 -6.91 23.45
N HIS A 158 -2.83 -7.64 24.02
CA HIS A 158 -1.57 -7.08 24.49
C HIS A 158 -0.46 -7.39 23.49
N LEU A 159 0.31 -6.37 23.11
CA LEU A 159 1.40 -6.42 22.16
C LEU A 159 2.70 -5.98 22.82
N THR A 160 3.80 -6.63 22.46
CA THR A 160 5.15 -6.28 22.87
C THR A 160 6.08 -6.25 21.66
N TRP A 161 7.11 -5.42 21.69
CA TRP A 161 8.12 -5.36 20.65
C TRP A 161 9.45 -4.85 21.20
N GLU A 162 10.52 -5.11 20.47
CA GLU A 162 11.82 -4.51 20.69
C GLU A 162 11.91 -3.23 19.84
N GLY A 163 12.14 -2.10 20.48
CA GLY A 163 12.25 -0.81 19.83
C GLY A 163 13.46 -0.03 20.31
N ASP A 164 13.93 0.90 19.49
CA ASP A 164 15.01 1.80 19.86
C ASP A 164 14.47 2.95 20.75
N GLU A 165 15.31 3.47 21.65
CA GLU A 165 14.92 4.49 22.63
C GLU A 165 14.44 5.78 21.95
N GLY A 166 13.32 6.33 22.43
CA GLY A 166 12.75 7.60 21.94
C GLY A 166 12.02 7.51 20.60
N VAL A 167 11.96 6.34 19.96
CA VAL A 167 11.25 6.15 18.68
C VAL A 167 9.75 6.01 18.92
N PRO A 168 8.90 6.86 18.34
CA PRO A 168 7.45 6.71 18.47
C PRO A 168 6.91 5.60 17.56
N TYR A 169 6.00 4.79 18.09
CA TYR A 169 5.37 3.68 17.37
C TYR A 169 3.87 3.88 17.16
N VAL A 170 3.34 3.15 16.19
CA VAL A 170 1.93 3.05 15.83
C VAL A 170 1.53 1.58 15.80
N VAL A 171 0.46 1.24 16.51
CA VAL A 171 -0.15 -0.11 16.50
C VAL A 171 -1.29 -0.11 15.48
N TYR A 172 -1.17 -0.91 14.43
CA TYR A 172 -2.18 -1.08 13.39
C TYR A 172 -3.02 -2.32 13.64
N TRP A 173 -4.28 -2.29 13.22
CA TRP A 173 -5.17 -3.44 13.25
C TRP A 173 -6.05 -3.54 12.00
N ARG A 174 -6.40 -4.76 11.65
CA ARG A 174 -7.37 -5.10 10.60
C ARG A 174 -8.04 -6.42 10.89
N GLU A 175 -9.28 -6.61 10.45
CA GLU A 175 -9.95 -7.91 10.46
C GLU A 175 -9.12 -8.94 9.69
N THR A 176 -9.18 -10.21 10.09
CA THR A 176 -8.49 -11.32 9.41
C THR A 176 -8.87 -11.44 7.93
N THR A 177 -10.05 -10.96 7.54
CA THR A 177 -10.56 -10.94 6.17
C THR A 177 -10.23 -9.66 5.39
N SER A 178 -9.83 -8.58 6.07
CA SER A 178 -9.57 -7.30 5.42
C SER A 178 -8.21 -7.28 4.73
N PRO A 179 -8.11 -6.86 3.45
CA PRO A 179 -6.83 -6.74 2.76
C PRO A 179 -5.99 -5.54 3.21
N VAL A 180 -6.60 -4.57 3.91
CA VAL A 180 -6.04 -3.26 4.26
C VAL A 180 -6.11 -3.00 5.76
N TRP A 181 -5.26 -2.09 6.26
CA TRP A 181 -5.37 -1.59 7.63
C TRP A 181 -6.68 -0.81 7.80
N GLN A 182 -7.38 -1.06 8.91
CA GLN A 182 -8.69 -0.45 9.21
C GLN A 182 -8.60 0.57 10.33
N GLY A 183 -7.65 0.41 11.25
CA GLY A 183 -7.40 1.40 12.29
C GLY A 183 -5.98 1.34 12.82
N ALA A 184 -5.63 2.37 13.59
CA ALA A 184 -4.33 2.51 14.20
C ALA A 184 -4.41 3.27 15.54
N PHE A 185 -3.44 3.03 16.42
CA PHE A 185 -3.23 3.76 17.66
C PHE A 185 -1.79 4.31 17.67
N GLU A 186 -1.63 5.62 17.77
CA GLU A 186 -0.32 6.21 18.06
C GLU A 186 -0.01 6.03 19.54
N VAL A 187 1.07 5.32 19.86
CA VAL A 187 1.37 4.87 21.23
C VAL A 187 2.59 5.57 21.85
N GLY A 188 3.26 6.43 21.07
CA GLY A 188 4.47 7.12 21.50
C GLY A 188 5.67 6.19 21.61
N ALA A 189 6.69 6.62 22.36
CA ALA A 189 7.95 5.89 22.52
C ALA A 189 7.86 4.84 23.62
N VAL A 190 7.11 3.77 23.35
CA VAL A 190 6.92 2.61 24.23
C VAL A 190 7.31 1.32 23.52
N SER A 191 7.43 0.22 24.26
CA SER A 191 7.74 -1.13 23.75
C SER A 191 6.62 -2.15 23.98
N GLU A 192 5.50 -1.71 24.55
CA GLU A 192 4.31 -2.52 24.78
C GLU A 192 3.04 -1.67 24.69
N TYR A 193 1.93 -2.30 24.31
CA TYR A 193 0.64 -1.63 24.30
C TYR A 193 -0.51 -2.63 24.45
N THR A 194 -1.59 -2.21 25.11
CA THR A 194 -2.81 -3.02 25.27
C THR A 194 -3.97 -2.37 24.53
N VAL A 195 -4.40 -3.00 23.44
CA VAL A 195 -5.59 -2.62 22.70
C VAL A 195 -6.82 -3.11 23.46
N LYS A 196 -7.64 -2.17 23.93
CA LYS A 196 -8.83 -2.45 24.73
C LYS A 196 -9.99 -2.90 23.87
N LYS A 197 -10.67 -3.98 24.28
CA LYS A 197 -11.91 -4.49 23.66
C LYS A 197 -11.79 -4.88 22.18
N ILE A 198 -10.60 -5.23 21.70
CA ILE A 198 -10.39 -5.80 20.36
C ILE A 198 -9.74 -7.17 20.55
N ASN A 199 -10.43 -8.23 20.10
CA ASN A 199 -10.00 -9.61 20.27
C ASN A 199 -8.99 -10.03 19.19
N LYS A 200 -7.84 -10.58 19.59
CA LYS A 200 -6.83 -11.15 18.70
C LYS A 200 -7.29 -12.29 17.79
N ASP A 201 -8.41 -12.94 18.09
CA ASP A 201 -8.94 -14.00 17.24
C ASP A 201 -9.59 -13.46 15.95
N ASP A 202 -10.18 -12.26 16.02
CA ASP A 202 -10.91 -11.64 14.90
C ASP A 202 -10.02 -10.72 14.05
N TYR A 203 -8.90 -10.27 14.62
CA TYR A 203 -8.05 -9.21 14.07
C TYR A 203 -6.57 -9.59 13.99
N LEU A 204 -5.90 -9.06 12.97
CA LEU A 204 -4.46 -9.08 12.81
C LEU A 204 -3.89 -7.72 13.25
N PHE A 205 -2.70 -7.76 13.85
CA PHE A 205 -2.02 -6.58 14.38
C PHE A 205 -0.63 -6.43 13.77
N ALA A 206 -0.16 -5.19 13.69
CA ALA A 206 1.22 -4.87 13.36
C ALA A 206 1.69 -3.65 14.14
N VAL A 207 3.00 -3.50 14.29
CA VAL A 207 3.61 -2.31 14.89
C VAL A 207 4.60 -1.71 13.90
N GLY A 208 4.49 -0.42 13.63
CA GLY A 208 5.45 0.33 12.81
C GLY A 208 5.97 1.53 13.59
N ALA A 209 7.21 1.95 13.34
CA ALA A 209 7.61 3.30 13.72
C ALA A 209 6.75 4.31 12.95
N VAL A 210 6.53 5.51 13.50
CA VAL A 210 5.82 6.57 12.76
C VAL A 210 6.50 6.79 11.41
N GLY A 211 5.74 6.71 10.31
CA GLY A 211 6.24 6.82 8.93
C GLY A 211 6.82 5.53 8.33
N GLY A 212 6.99 4.46 9.12
CA GLY A 212 7.61 3.21 8.70
C GLY A 212 6.64 2.10 8.32
N ILE A 213 7.16 1.08 7.63
CA ILE A 213 6.41 -0.13 7.25
C ILE A 213 6.06 -0.92 8.52
N PRO A 214 4.76 -1.20 8.80
CA PRO A 214 4.35 -1.98 9.95
C PRO A 214 4.88 -3.42 9.89
N VAL A 215 5.36 -3.92 11.03
CA VAL A 215 5.78 -5.32 11.20
C VAL A 215 4.61 -6.11 11.77
N PRO A 216 4.08 -7.12 11.05
CA PRO A 216 3.03 -7.99 11.55
C PRO A 216 3.46 -8.70 12.84
N ALA A 217 2.57 -8.74 13.81
CA ALA A 217 2.82 -9.41 15.07
C ALA A 217 2.65 -10.94 14.94
N GLN A 218 3.50 -11.69 15.64
CA GLN A 218 3.51 -13.18 15.68
C GLN A 218 3.05 -13.75 17.04
#